data_AF-S4P1U1-F1
#
_entry.id   AF-S4P1U1-F1
#
_cell.length_a   1.000
_cell.length_b   1.000
_cell.length_c   1.000
_cell.angle_alpha   90.00
_cell.angle_beta   90.00
_cell.angle_gamma   90.00
#
_symmetry.space_group_name_H-M   'P 1'
#
loop_
_entity.id
_entity.type
_entity.pdbx_description
1 polymer ?
#
loop_
_entity_poly.entity_id
_entity_poly.type
_entity_poly.pdbx_seq_one_letter_code
_entity_poly.pdbx_strand_id
1 'polypeptide(L)' 'RKRFKGVLKECETLLKSMGVRCVKGRGEAEATCARLNAKGLVNAVVSQDSDCFAYGAKRVYRNFSVSSSAGGGAM' A
#
# COMPACT_ATOMS: atom_id res chain seq x y z
N ARG A 1 -16.04 13.25 7.71
CA ARG A 1 -15.55 11.85 7.51
C ARG A 1 -16.42 10.98 6.57
N LYS A 2 -17.65 11.36 6.17
CA LYS A 2 -18.47 10.58 5.20
C LYS A 2 -17.83 10.47 3.80
N ARG A 3 -17.33 11.58 3.26
CA ARG A 3 -16.71 11.64 1.92
C ARG A 3 -15.54 10.67 1.75
N PHE A 4 -14.62 10.63 2.71
CA PHE A 4 -13.47 9.72 2.69
C PHE A 4 -13.87 8.24 2.64
N LYS A 5 -14.84 7.84 3.46
CA LYS A 5 -15.37 6.46 3.43
C LYS A 5 -16.07 6.11 2.12
N GLY A 6 -16.74 7.09 1.49
CA GLY A 6 -17.35 6.94 0.17
C GLY A 6 -16.30 6.64 -0.90
N VAL A 7 -15.28 7.50 -1.00
CA VAL A 7 -14.17 7.33 -1.97
C VAL A 7 -13.45 6.00 -1.77
N LEU A 8 -13.16 5.60 -0.53
CA LEU A 8 -12.54 4.30 -0.26
C LEU A 8 -13.39 3.12 -0.78
N LYS A 9 -14.71 3.20 -0.65
CA LYS A 9 -15.63 2.15 -1.12
C LYS A 9 -15.70 2.11 -2.66
N GLU A 10 -15.71 3.28 -3.29
CA GLU A 10 -15.66 3.41 -4.75
C GLU A 10 -14.36 2.83 -5.31
N CYS A 11 -13.21 3.19 -4.73
CA CYS A 11 -11.91 2.63 -5.10
C CYS A 11 -11.85 1.11 -4.87
N GLU A 12 -12.37 0.61 -3.74
CA GLU A 12 -12.45 -0.82 -3.47
C GLU A 12 -13.30 -1.56 -4.52
N THR A 13 -14.39 -0.94 -4.97
CA THR A 13 -15.27 -1.50 -6.00
C THR A 13 -14.57 -1.53 -7.36
N LEU A 14 -13.90 -0.44 -7.74
CA LEU A 14 -13.12 -0.35 -8.96
C LEU A 14 -12.03 -1.43 -9.01
N LEU A 15 -11.23 -1.55 -7.95
CA LEU A 15 -10.15 -2.54 -7.86
C LEU A 15 -10.69 -3.97 -7.97
N LYS A 16 -11.82 -4.27 -7.33
CA LYS A 16 -12.48 -5.58 -7.45
C LYS A 16 -12.94 -5.85 -8.88
N SER A 17 -13.50 -4.87 -9.58
CA SER A 17 -13.88 -4.99 -10.99
C SER A 17 -12.69 -5.24 -11.91
N MET A 18 -11.49 -4.76 -11.54
CA MET A 18 -10.23 -5.02 -12.25
C MET A 18 -9.59 -6.37 -11.88
N GLY A 19 -10.20 -7.16 -10.99
CA GLY A 19 -9.66 -8.44 -10.51
C GLY A 19 -8.59 -8.31 -9.43
N VAL A 20 -8.41 -7.12 -8.85
CA VAL A 20 -7.44 -6.88 -7.77
C VAL A 20 -8.10 -7.14 -6.41
N ARG A 21 -7.43 -7.95 -5.57
CA ARG A 21 -7.93 -8.28 -4.24
C ARG A 21 -7.57 -7.20 -3.22
N CYS A 22 -8.57 -6.53 -2.66
CA CYS A 22 -8.40 -5.63 -1.52
C CYS A 22 -8.51 -6.39 -0.19
N VAL A 23 -7.58 -6.14 0.74
CA VAL A 23 -7.59 -6.73 2.09
C VAL A 23 -7.68 -5.60 3.12
N LYS A 24 -8.62 -5.71 4.07
CA LYS A 24 -8.77 -4.74 5.17
C LYS A 24 -7.97 -5.18 6.39
N GLY A 25 -7.00 -4.36 6.79
CA GLY A 25 -6.29 -4.50 8.05
C GLY A 25 -7.17 -4.15 9.26
N ARG A 26 -6.83 -4.68 10.44
CA ARG A 26 -7.51 -4.34 11.71
C ARG A 26 -7.08 -2.97 12.27
N GLY A 27 -6.00 -2.40 11.75
CA GLY A 27 -5.43 -1.11 12.17
C GLY A 27 -4.82 -0.41 10.97
N GLU A 28 -3.55 -0.02 11.08
CA GLU A 28 -2.83 0.60 9.96
C GLU A 28 -2.63 -0.37 8.79
N ALA A 29 -2.74 0.18 7.58
CA ALA A 29 -2.49 -0.57 6.36
C ALA A 29 -1.04 -1.06 6.32
N GLU A 30 -0.10 -0.20 6.72
CA GLU A 30 1.34 -0.46 6.79
C GLU A 30 1.67 -1.69 7.64
N ALA A 31 1.14 -1.74 8.86
CA ALA A 31 1.33 -2.86 9.78
C ALA A 31 0.82 -4.20 9.20
N THR A 32 -0.29 -4.14 8.46
CA THR A 32 -0.86 -5.33 7.83
C THR A 32 0.02 -5.80 6.67
N CYS A 33 0.45 -4.88 5.80
CA CYS A 33 1.34 -5.18 4.67
C CYS A 33 2.72 -5.67 5.13
N ALA A 34 3.31 -5.02 6.13
CA ALA A 34 4.59 -5.41 6.72
C ALA A 34 4.54 -6.84 7.27
N ARG A 35 3.47 -7.20 7.99
CA ARG A 35 3.28 -8.56 8.50
C ARG A 35 3.13 -9.60 7.39
N LEU A 36 2.45 -9.27 6.29
CA LEU A 36 2.35 -10.17 5.13
C LEU A 36 3.73 -10.39 4.49
N ASN A 37 4.54 -9.33 4.39
CA ASN A 37 5.89 -9.44 3.84
C ASN A 37 6.83 -10.20 4.77
N ALA A 38 6.74 -9.97 6.08
CA ALA A 38 7.50 -10.71 7.09
C ALA A 38 7.22 -12.22 7.02
N LYS A 39 5.94 -12.60 6.81
CA LYS A 39 5.48 -13.99 6.63
C LYS A 39 5.83 -14.59 5.26
N GLY A 40 6.37 -13.81 4.32
CA GLY A 40 6.68 -14.28 2.97
C GLY A 40 5.47 -14.50 2.07
N LEU A 41 4.29 -13.98 2.43
CA LEU A 41 3.08 -14.06 1.60
C LEU A 41 3.08 -13.04 0.45
N VAL A 42 3.87 -11.96 0.59
CA VAL A 42 4.09 -10.94 -0.45
C VAL A 42 5.58 -10.65 -0.56
N ASN A 43 6.05 -10.35 -1.78
CA ASN A 43 7.47 -10.12 -2.04
C ASN A 43 7.97 -8.78 -1.48
N ALA A 44 7.14 -7.73 -1.54
CA ALA A 44 7.47 -6.40 -1.05
C ALA A 44 6.20 -5.60 -0.71
N VAL A 45 6.36 -4.52 0.04
CA VAL A 45 5.31 -3.54 0.36
C VAL A 45 5.58 -2.27 -0.44
N VAL A 46 4.59 -1.75 -1.16
CA VAL A 46 4.69 -0.41 -1.78
C VAL A 46 4.08 0.58 -0.81
N SER A 47 4.89 1.48 -0.26
CA SER A 47 4.42 2.60 0.56
C SER A 47 5.45 3.71 0.57
N GLN A 48 5.00 4.95 0.78
CA GLN A 48 5.90 6.10 0.95
C GLN A 48 6.37 6.26 2.39
N ASP A 49 5.61 5.76 3.36
CA ASP A 49 5.96 5.93 4.76
C ASP A 49 7.05 4.94 5.19
N SER A 50 7.79 5.32 6.22
CA SER A 50 8.85 4.49 6.80
C SER A 50 8.40 3.49 7.83
N ASP A 51 7.16 3.61 8.30
CA ASP A 51 6.68 2.86 9.44
C ASP A 51 6.49 1.38 9.11
N CYS A 52 6.33 1.03 7.83
CA CYS A 52 6.42 -0.33 7.29
C CYS A 52 7.66 -1.09 7.81
N PHE A 53 8.83 -0.45 7.91
CA PHE A 53 10.04 -1.08 8.45
C PHE A 53 9.96 -1.29 9.96
N ALA A 54 9.40 -0.33 10.70
CA ALA A 54 9.17 -0.46 12.13
C ALA A 54 8.20 -1.63 12.45
N TYR A 55 7.24 -1.90 11.57
CA TYR A 55 6.34 -3.06 11.65
C TYR A 55 6.97 -4.39 11.17
N GLY A 56 8.22 -4.39 10.71
CA GLY A 56 8.95 -5.60 10.33
C GLY A 56 8.87 -6.00 8.85
N ALA A 57 8.57 -5.06 7.95
CA ALA A 57 8.71 -5.29 6.51
C ALA A 57 10.18 -5.55 6.14
N LYS A 58 10.43 -6.56 5.30
CA LYS A 58 11.75 -6.93 4.78
C LYS A 58 12.11 -6.17 3.51
N ARG A 59 11.12 -5.87 2.66
CA ARG A 59 11.30 -5.18 1.38
C ARG A 59 10.19 -4.14 1.21
N VAL A 60 10.57 -2.88 1.04
CA VAL A 60 9.63 -1.77 0.82
C VAL A 60 10.04 -0.99 -0.43
N TYR A 61 9.10 -0.75 -1.34
CA TYR A 61 9.28 0.10 -2.51
C TYR A 61 8.67 1.48 -2.26
N ARG A 62 9.52 2.51 -2.36
CA ARG A 62 9.14 3.93 -2.32
C ARG A 62 9.18 4.54 -3.71
N ASN A 63 8.58 5.71 -3.86
CA ASN A 63 8.56 6.45 -5.12
C ASN A 63 7.99 5.65 -6.30
N PHE A 64 6.97 4.83 -6.05
CA PHE A 64 6.26 4.12 -7.11
C PHE A 64 5.45 5.14 -7.93
N SER A 65 5.94 5.44 -9.14
CA SER A 65 5.30 6.32 -10.11
C SER A 65 5.14 5.57 -11.43
N VAL A 66 3.96 5.71 -12.05
CA VAL A 66 3.64 5.15 -13.37
C VAL A 66 3.81 6.21 -14.48
N SER A 67 4.03 7.48 -14.10
CA SER A 67 4.30 8.56 -15.05
C SER A 67 5.78 8.61 -15.42
N SER A 68 6.08 8.67 -16.72
CA SER A 68 7.43 8.87 -17.27
C SER A 68 7.99 10.27 -17.01
N SER A 69 7.19 11.18 -16.43
CA SER A 69 7.71 12.41 -15.83
C SER A 69 8.44 12.02 -14.55
N ALA A 70 9.75 11.84 -14.64
CA ALA A 70 10.64 11.56 -13.53
C ALA A 70 10.35 12.52 -12.36
N GLY A 71 9.59 12.03 -11.38
CA GLY A 71 9.52 12.62 -10.05
C GLY A 71 10.83 12.31 -9.37
N GLY A 72 11.87 13.08 -9.71
CA GLY A 72 13.14 13.07 -9.02
C GLY A 72 12.90 13.35 -7.55
N GLY A 73 12.89 12.28 -6.75
CA GLY A 73 13.21 12.39 -5.34
C GLY A 73 14.62 12.94 -5.27
N ALA A 74 14.74 14.13 -4.71
CA ALA A 74 15.99 14.81 -4.47
C ALA A 74 17.02 13.87 -3.82
N MET A 75 18.26 14.06 -4.26
CA MET A 75 19.50 13.67 -3.58
C MET A 75 19.48 14.14 -2.12
#